data_AF-A0AAV5SRA6-F1
#
_entry.id   AF-A0AAV5SRA6-F1
#
_cell.length_a   1.000
_cell.length_b   1.000
_cell.length_c   1.000
_cell.angle_alpha   90.00
_cell.angle_beta   90.00
_cell.angle_gamma   90.00
#
_symmetry.space_group_name_H-M   'P 1'
#
loop_
_entity.id
_entity.type
_entity.pdbx_description
1 polymer ?
#
loop_
_entity_poly.entity_id
_entity_poly.type
_entity_poly.pdbx_seq_one_letter_code
_entity_poly.pdbx_strand_id
1 'polypeptide(L)'
;MRSLLIVSLLVALVSAEQKTPIRGTKCAPNQVINRLTVYEDGAIEAECGPLPCGSSGYKCTDGTVACKGDTDIFNGMSWAPNGQSVLLRCCSLSVPKKIYVGTDLVTAGSFYVGGAIAEKDKYSNGGAEYDFITNIRTEQGGVRVWVYRVMCEKEGAAVAAAPRPTAAPVQQPRPAPATVQATPVETNASRQESFEARRRYLLERLQGQKQAAQSEEIEDQGEEEEYEDEEEAPASTFNPLRYRPAVRGNKAPRV
;
A
#
# COMPACT_ATOMS: atom_id res chain seq x y z
N MET A 1 -10.43 47.84 44.35
CA MET A 1 -9.52 46.67 44.36
C MET A 1 -10.23 45.30 44.31
N ARG A 2 -11.52 45.20 43.92
CA ARG A 2 -12.23 43.90 43.78
C ARG A 2 -12.33 43.40 42.33
N SER A 3 -12.13 44.25 41.33
CA SER A 3 -12.25 43.88 39.91
C SER A 3 -11.00 43.25 39.28
N LEU A 4 -9.85 43.28 39.96
CA LEU A 4 -8.61 42.68 39.46
C LEU A 4 -8.52 41.16 39.72
N LEU A 5 -9.32 40.63 40.65
CA LEU A 5 -9.34 39.19 40.95
C LEU A 5 -10.11 38.37 39.91
N ILE A 6 -11.06 38.97 39.20
CA ILE A 6 -11.90 38.26 38.23
C ILE A 6 -11.16 38.02 36.91
N VAL A 7 -10.26 38.94 36.52
CA VAL A 7 -9.47 38.81 35.28
C VAL A 7 -8.39 37.73 35.40
N SER A 8 -7.83 37.51 36.60
CA SER A 8 -6.84 36.44 36.83
C SER A 8 -7.44 35.03 36.76
N LEU A 9 -8.74 34.88 36.97
CA LEU A 9 -9.41 33.57 36.93
C LEU A 9 -9.80 33.15 35.50
N LEU A 10 -10.02 34.11 34.60
CA LEU A 10 -10.35 33.86 33.19
C LEU A 10 -9.13 33.45 32.34
N VAL A 11 -7.92 33.77 32.76
CA VAL A 11 -6.69 33.38 32.05
C VAL A 11 -6.26 31.93 32.36
N ALA A 12 -6.71 31.36 33.48
CA ALA A 12 -6.36 29.98 33.86
C ALA A 12 -7.17 28.89 33.12
N LEU A 13 -8.30 29.26 32.49
CA LEU A 13 -9.14 28.32 31.73
C LEU A 13 -8.68 28.11 30.28
N VAL A 14 -7.64 28.81 29.82
CA VAL A 14 -6.91 28.44 28.59
C VAL A 14 -5.73 27.54 28.96
N SER A 15 -5.99 26.54 29.80
CA SER A 15 -5.13 25.37 29.85
C SER A 15 -5.42 24.61 28.56
N ALA A 16 -4.59 24.88 27.55
CA ALA A 16 -4.53 24.11 26.32
C ALA A 16 -4.66 22.63 26.69
N GLU A 17 -5.69 21.97 26.14
CA GLU A 17 -5.70 20.53 26.00
C GLU A 17 -4.43 20.15 25.23
N GLN A 18 -3.34 19.95 25.96
CA GLN A 18 -2.20 19.20 25.47
C GLN A 18 -2.68 17.75 25.39
N LYS A 19 -3.43 17.49 24.32
CA LYS A 19 -3.76 16.16 23.84
C LYS A 19 -2.44 15.41 23.86
N THR A 20 -2.34 14.44 24.77
CA THR A 20 -1.13 13.65 24.98
C THR A 20 -0.58 13.22 23.63
N PRO A 21 0.73 13.35 23.36
CA PRO A 21 1.30 12.98 22.06
C PRO A 21 0.92 11.53 21.78
N ILE A 22 0.01 11.34 20.83
CA ILE A 22 -0.57 10.03 20.55
C ILE A 22 0.57 9.16 20.01
N ARG A 23 0.97 8.16 20.81
CA ARG A 23 2.01 7.21 20.43
C ARG A 23 1.48 6.39 19.27
N GLY A 24 2.06 6.63 18.11
CA GLY A 24 1.75 5.92 16.89
C GLY A 24 2.19 4.45 16.89
N THR A 25 1.56 3.62 16.06
CA THR A 25 2.05 2.27 15.76
C THR A 25 3.38 2.36 15.04
N LYS A 26 4.38 1.56 15.45
CA LYS A 26 5.65 1.37 14.74
C LYS A 26 5.94 -0.11 14.64
N CYS A 27 6.15 -0.62 13.43
CA CYS A 27 6.53 -2.01 13.25
C CYS A 27 7.99 -2.26 13.65
N ALA A 28 8.26 -3.49 14.07
CA ALA A 28 9.64 -3.95 14.28
C ALA A 28 10.36 -4.12 12.93
N PRO A 29 11.70 -4.25 12.92
CA PRO A 29 12.43 -4.63 11.72
C PRO A 29 11.87 -5.92 11.09
N ASN A 30 11.85 -5.98 9.76
CA ASN A 30 11.28 -7.09 8.97
C ASN A 30 9.79 -7.37 9.22
N GLN A 31 9.06 -6.36 9.68
CA GLN A 31 7.61 -6.35 9.68
C GLN A 31 7.06 -5.29 8.72
N VAL A 32 5.82 -5.49 8.28
CA VAL A 32 5.07 -4.60 7.42
C VAL A 32 3.64 -4.48 7.92
N ILE A 33 2.97 -3.37 7.62
CA ILE A 33 1.55 -3.25 7.96
C ILE A 33 0.75 -4.15 7.03
N ASN A 34 0.07 -5.13 7.58
CA ASN A 34 -0.77 -6.07 6.83
C ASN A 34 -2.26 -5.93 7.15
N ARG A 35 -2.62 -5.24 8.24
CA ARG A 35 -4.01 -4.96 8.58
C ARG A 35 -4.20 -3.50 8.94
N LEU A 36 -5.28 -2.92 8.41
CA LEU A 36 -5.74 -1.58 8.77
C LEU A 36 -7.22 -1.68 9.12
N THR A 37 -7.58 -1.20 10.31
CA THR A 37 -8.95 -1.14 10.81
C THR A 37 -9.37 0.32 10.95
N VAL A 38 -10.55 0.65 10.43
CA VAL A 38 -11.18 1.95 10.64
C VAL A 38 -12.43 1.70 11.48
N TYR A 39 -12.39 2.12 12.74
CA TYR A 39 -13.48 1.94 13.68
C TYR A 39 -14.64 2.90 13.40
N GLU A 40 -15.81 2.63 13.96
CA GLU A 40 -17.02 3.45 13.77
C GLU A 40 -16.86 4.87 14.33
N ASP A 41 -16.03 5.05 15.35
CA ASP A 41 -15.67 6.34 15.94
C ASP A 41 -14.62 7.12 15.12
N GLY A 42 -14.18 6.56 13.99
CA GLY A 42 -13.14 7.12 13.12
C GLY A 42 -11.72 6.87 13.61
N ALA A 43 -11.53 6.10 14.69
CA ALA A 43 -10.20 5.67 15.09
C ALA A 43 -9.60 4.75 14.02
N ILE A 44 -8.30 4.89 13.79
CA ILE A 44 -7.56 4.11 12.80
C ILE A 44 -6.50 3.32 13.53
N GLU A 45 -6.48 2.00 13.32
CA GLU A 45 -5.47 1.11 13.86
C GLU A 45 -4.79 0.36 12.73
N ALA A 46 -3.47 0.28 12.83
CA ALA A 46 -2.62 -0.44 11.90
C ALA A 46 -1.89 -1.53 12.66
N GLU A 47 -1.85 -2.75 12.13
CA GLU A 47 -1.17 -3.89 12.73
C GLU A 47 -0.05 -4.39 11.83
N CYS A 48 1.03 -4.85 12.48
CA CYS A 48 2.23 -5.31 11.84
C CYS A 48 2.21 -6.83 11.70
N GLY A 49 2.55 -7.32 10.51
CA GLY A 49 2.81 -8.73 10.22
C GLY A 49 4.25 -8.96 9.79
N PRO A 50 4.77 -10.20 9.92
CA PRO A 50 6.10 -10.55 9.45
C PRO A 50 6.20 -10.45 7.92
N LEU A 51 7.32 -9.94 7.44
CA LEU A 51 7.66 -9.96 6.02
C LEU A 51 8.29 -11.32 5.68
N PRO A 52 7.73 -12.11 4.74
CA PRO A 52 8.19 -13.48 4.49
C PRO A 52 9.54 -13.60 3.80
N CYS A 53 10.01 -12.55 3.10
CA CYS A 53 11.33 -12.51 2.48
C CYS A 53 11.80 -11.08 2.30
N GLY A 54 13.11 -10.92 2.13
CA GLY A 54 13.72 -9.60 2.03
C GLY A 54 13.84 -8.93 3.39
N SER A 55 13.85 -7.61 3.41
CA SER A 55 14.18 -6.84 4.60
C SER A 55 13.44 -5.49 4.65
N SER A 56 12.96 -5.09 5.82
CA SER A 56 12.25 -3.81 6.04
C SER A 56 12.66 -3.14 7.36
N GLY A 57 12.47 -1.82 7.44
CA GLY A 57 12.58 -1.09 8.72
C GLY A 57 13.99 -0.61 9.11
N TYR A 58 14.98 -0.70 8.21
CA TYR A 58 16.37 -0.31 8.50
C TYR A 58 16.63 1.20 8.37
N LYS A 59 16.00 1.86 7.40
CA LYS A 59 16.07 3.32 7.22
C LYS A 59 14.65 3.85 7.22
N CYS A 60 14.33 4.74 8.14
CA CYS A 60 12.96 5.23 8.31
C CYS A 60 12.91 6.74 8.47
N THR A 61 11.88 7.35 7.90
CA THR A 61 11.54 8.77 8.04
C THR A 61 10.17 8.85 8.68
N ASP A 62 10.08 9.53 9.82
CA ASP A 62 8.83 9.79 10.53
C ASP A 62 8.18 11.08 10.05
N GLY A 63 6.88 11.24 10.30
CA GLY A 63 6.20 12.53 10.17
C GLY A 63 5.80 12.90 8.73
N THR A 64 5.75 11.94 7.80
CA THR A 64 5.43 12.21 6.39
C THR A 64 3.93 12.00 6.13
N VAL A 65 3.33 12.72 5.19
CA VAL A 65 1.91 12.51 4.84
C VAL A 65 1.69 11.32 3.90
N ALA A 66 2.74 10.83 3.26
CA ALA A 66 2.74 9.71 2.32
C ALA A 66 4.18 9.20 2.11
N CYS A 67 4.33 7.90 1.86
CA CYS A 67 5.61 7.33 1.43
C CYS A 67 5.83 7.60 -0.06
N LYS A 68 6.93 8.30 -0.40
CA LYS A 68 7.20 8.80 -1.76
C LYS A 68 8.12 7.90 -2.57
N GLY A 69 9.04 7.17 -1.93
CA GLY A 69 9.97 6.29 -2.63
C GLY A 69 9.30 5.00 -3.05
N ASP A 70 9.64 4.50 -4.24
CA ASP A 70 9.24 3.14 -4.65
C ASP A 70 9.78 2.09 -3.69
N THR A 71 10.92 2.33 -3.05
CA THR A 71 11.47 1.44 -2.01
C THR A 71 10.94 1.76 -0.62
N ASP A 72 10.14 2.81 -0.43
CA ASP A 72 9.65 3.21 0.87
C ASP A 72 8.25 2.65 1.10
N ILE A 73 8.01 2.16 2.31
CA ILE A 73 6.73 1.57 2.68
C ILE A 73 6.24 2.12 4.01
N PHE A 74 4.92 2.19 4.13
CA PHE A 74 4.22 2.43 5.37
C PHE A 74 4.57 1.35 6.40
N ASN A 75 5.22 1.77 7.48
CA ASN A 75 5.71 0.90 8.55
C ASN A 75 5.25 1.35 9.94
N GLY A 76 4.39 2.36 9.98
CA GLY A 76 3.87 2.94 11.21
C GLY A 76 3.19 4.27 10.96
N MET A 77 2.36 4.71 11.90
CA MET A 77 1.62 5.97 11.81
C MET A 77 1.45 6.60 13.17
N SER A 78 1.36 7.92 13.21
CA SER A 78 0.93 8.73 14.36
C SER A 78 -0.07 9.78 13.92
N TRP A 79 -0.99 10.17 14.78
CA TRP A 79 -1.85 11.32 14.52
C TRP A 79 -1.04 12.61 14.50
N ALA A 80 -1.36 13.50 13.56
CA ALA A 80 -0.83 14.86 13.55
C ALA A 80 -1.31 15.64 14.80
N PRO A 81 -0.61 16.70 15.22
CA PRO A 81 -0.99 17.49 16.40
C PRO A 81 -2.41 18.09 16.34
N ASN A 82 -2.94 18.30 15.13
CA ASN A 82 -4.31 18.77 14.93
C ASN A 82 -5.37 17.68 15.16
N GLY A 83 -4.97 16.41 15.27
CA GLY A 83 -5.87 15.25 15.40
C GLY A 83 -6.75 14.96 14.20
N GLN A 84 -6.50 15.59 13.04
CA GLN A 84 -7.34 15.45 11.84
C GLN A 84 -6.65 14.70 10.70
N SER A 85 -5.32 14.57 10.75
CA SER A 85 -4.56 13.84 9.73
C SER A 85 -3.61 12.84 10.37
N VAL A 86 -3.24 11.85 9.57
CA VAL A 86 -2.27 10.82 9.96
C VAL A 86 -0.92 11.16 9.34
N LEU A 87 0.13 11.08 10.14
CA LEU A 87 1.52 11.14 9.71
C LEU A 87 2.09 9.72 9.73
N LEU A 88 2.75 9.35 8.65
CA LEU A 88 3.33 8.04 8.41
C LEU A 88 4.80 8.01 8.82
N ARG A 89 5.22 6.82 9.22
CA ARG A 89 6.60 6.36 9.26
C ARG A 89 6.85 5.55 8.00
N CYS A 90 7.67 6.09 7.12
CA CYS A 90 8.05 5.45 5.87
C CYS A 90 9.43 4.82 6.03
N CYS A 91 9.54 3.51 5.78
CA CYS A 91 10.79 2.78 5.90
C CYS A 91 11.20 2.13 4.58
N SER A 92 12.50 1.98 4.36
CA SER A 92 13.05 1.26 3.22
C SER A 92 12.66 -0.22 3.24
N LEU A 93 12.29 -0.74 2.08
CA LEU A 93 11.98 -2.13 1.77
C LEU A 93 12.95 -2.64 0.70
N SER A 94 13.56 -3.79 0.96
CA SER A 94 14.37 -4.54 -0.01
C SER A 94 13.78 -5.93 -0.17
N VAL A 95 13.16 -6.21 -1.32
CA VAL A 95 12.53 -7.50 -1.63
C VAL A 95 12.86 -7.92 -3.05
N PRO A 96 12.88 -9.23 -3.38
CA PRO A 96 13.28 -9.72 -4.70
C PRO A 96 12.38 -9.18 -5.81
N LYS A 97 11.06 -9.30 -5.62
CA LYS A 97 10.07 -8.81 -6.57
C LYS A 97 8.83 -8.34 -5.83
N LYS A 98 8.26 -7.22 -6.27
CA LYS A 98 6.97 -6.73 -5.80
C LYS A 98 6.14 -6.19 -6.94
N ILE A 99 4.82 -6.30 -6.80
CA ILE A 99 3.85 -5.75 -7.76
C ILE A 99 2.79 -4.94 -7.02
N TYR A 100 2.29 -3.92 -7.70
CA TYR A 100 1.12 -3.18 -7.22
C TYR A 100 -0.13 -4.03 -7.48
N VAL A 101 -0.94 -4.24 -6.43
CA VAL A 101 -2.17 -5.03 -6.50
C VAL A 101 -3.36 -4.12 -6.78
N GLY A 102 -3.43 -3.00 -6.06
CA GLY A 102 -4.54 -2.07 -6.19
C GLY A 102 -4.63 -1.10 -5.02
N THR A 103 -5.70 -0.32 -5.05
CA THR A 103 -6.12 0.57 -3.99
C THR A 103 -7.52 0.25 -3.54
N ASP A 104 -7.77 0.37 -2.24
CA ASP A 104 -9.09 0.21 -1.65
C ASP A 104 -9.46 1.41 -0.78
N LEU A 105 -10.74 1.59 -0.47
CA LEU A 105 -11.22 2.55 0.52
C LEU A 105 -11.78 1.81 1.74
N VAL A 106 -11.07 1.87 2.86
CA VAL A 106 -11.51 1.28 4.12
C VAL A 106 -12.42 2.28 4.83
N THR A 107 -13.71 1.98 4.84
CA THR A 107 -14.75 2.81 5.49
C THR A 107 -14.85 2.53 6.99
N ALA A 108 -15.52 3.41 7.72
CA ALA A 108 -15.81 3.22 9.14
C ALA A 108 -16.54 1.88 9.40
N GLY A 109 -16.11 1.16 10.43
CA GLY A 109 -16.58 -0.19 10.78
C GLY A 109 -15.92 -1.32 9.98
N SER A 110 -15.11 -1.01 8.97
CA SER A 110 -14.48 -2.00 8.08
C SER A 110 -12.97 -2.08 8.28
N PHE A 111 -12.35 -3.10 7.69
CA PHE A 111 -10.92 -3.31 7.75
C PHE A 111 -10.39 -3.94 6.45
N TYR A 112 -9.12 -3.67 6.16
CA TYR A 112 -8.36 -4.37 5.13
C TYR A 112 -7.43 -5.40 5.78
N VAL A 113 -7.31 -6.58 5.18
CA VAL A 113 -6.35 -7.63 5.60
C VAL A 113 -5.59 -8.15 4.40
N GLY A 114 -4.28 -7.91 4.40
CA GLY A 114 -3.30 -8.58 3.57
C GLY A 114 -2.84 -9.89 4.19
N GLY A 115 -1.60 -10.28 3.94
CA GLY A 115 -1.04 -11.52 4.44
C GLY A 115 -0.69 -12.51 3.34
N ALA A 116 -0.49 -13.76 3.74
CA ALA A 116 -0.15 -14.84 2.83
C ALA A 116 -1.29 -15.11 1.83
N ILE A 117 -0.90 -15.31 0.58
CA ILE A 117 -1.83 -15.53 -0.53
C ILE A 117 -2.01 -17.02 -0.77
N ALA A 118 -3.27 -17.43 -0.96
CA ALA A 118 -3.61 -18.80 -1.26
C ALA A 118 -3.09 -19.20 -2.64
N GLU A 119 -2.74 -20.46 -2.84
CA GLU A 119 -2.13 -20.95 -4.10
C GLU A 119 -2.93 -20.56 -5.34
N LYS A 120 -4.27 -20.66 -5.25
CA LYS A 120 -5.20 -20.30 -6.34
C LYS A 120 -5.18 -18.82 -6.76
N ASP A 121 -4.73 -17.94 -5.85
CA ASP A 121 -4.75 -16.47 -6.03
C ASP A 121 -3.34 -15.93 -6.32
N LYS A 122 -2.34 -16.80 -6.49
CA LYS A 122 -0.95 -16.38 -6.75
C LYS A 122 -0.79 -15.88 -8.19
N TYR A 123 0.03 -14.86 -8.35
CA TYR A 123 0.46 -14.35 -9.65
C TYR A 123 1.57 -15.21 -10.27
N SER A 124 2.34 -15.92 -9.46
CA SER A 124 3.53 -16.66 -9.87
C SER A 124 3.57 -18.04 -9.23
N ASN A 125 4.15 -19.00 -9.96
CA ASN A 125 4.46 -20.33 -9.45
C ASN A 125 5.75 -20.35 -8.59
N GLY A 126 6.31 -19.16 -8.31
CA GLY A 126 7.70 -18.96 -7.90
C GLY A 126 7.97 -19.04 -6.40
N GLY A 127 6.94 -19.08 -5.55
CA GLY A 127 7.10 -19.20 -4.09
C GLY A 127 5.95 -18.62 -3.29
N ALA A 128 6.23 -18.12 -2.07
CA ALA A 128 5.24 -17.49 -1.22
C ALA A 128 4.92 -16.08 -1.72
N GLU A 129 3.64 -15.73 -1.80
CA GLU A 129 3.18 -14.38 -2.10
C GLU A 129 2.50 -13.78 -0.88
N TYR A 130 2.69 -12.48 -0.66
CA TYR A 130 2.19 -11.81 0.53
C TYR A 130 1.77 -10.36 0.23
N ASP A 131 0.53 -10.04 0.58
CA ASP A 131 -0.03 -8.70 0.42
C ASP A 131 0.18 -7.84 1.67
N PHE A 132 0.54 -6.59 1.48
CA PHE A 132 0.74 -5.64 2.55
C PHE A 132 0.44 -4.21 2.09
N ILE A 133 0.19 -3.33 3.07
CA ILE A 133 -0.17 -1.93 2.82
C ILE A 133 1.12 -1.12 2.70
N THR A 134 1.32 -0.46 1.56
CA THR A 134 2.51 0.38 1.32
C THR A 134 2.28 1.85 1.63
N ASN A 135 1.02 2.29 1.60
CA ASN A 135 0.67 3.69 1.84
C ASN A 135 -0.79 3.80 2.27
N ILE A 136 -1.11 4.89 2.96
CA ILE A 136 -2.49 5.23 3.33
C ILE A 136 -2.74 6.73 3.15
N ARG A 137 -4.00 7.09 2.94
CA ARG A 137 -4.46 8.49 2.89
C ARG A 137 -5.85 8.58 3.49
N THR A 138 -6.03 9.45 4.47
CA THR A 138 -7.35 9.79 4.98
C THR A 138 -8.14 10.56 3.92
N GLU A 139 -9.33 10.11 3.59
CA GLU A 139 -10.25 10.72 2.62
C GLU A 139 -11.65 10.91 3.23
N GLN A 140 -12.53 11.63 2.54
CA GLN A 140 -13.92 11.73 2.98
C GLN A 140 -14.56 10.34 2.94
N GLY A 141 -15.08 9.88 4.08
CA GLY A 141 -15.74 8.57 4.19
C GLY A 141 -14.83 7.38 4.54
N GLY A 142 -13.51 7.56 4.69
CA GLY A 142 -12.64 6.47 5.11
C GLY A 142 -11.13 6.70 4.91
N VAL A 143 -10.38 5.62 4.83
CA VAL A 143 -8.94 5.61 4.59
C VAL A 143 -8.65 4.85 3.31
N ARG A 144 -8.09 5.55 2.31
CA ARG A 144 -7.60 4.92 1.09
C ARG A 144 -6.29 4.21 1.38
N VAL A 145 -6.20 2.96 0.96
CA VAL A 145 -5.01 2.11 1.14
C VAL A 145 -4.42 1.73 -0.20
N TRP A 146 -3.09 1.65 -0.29
CA TRP A 146 -2.36 1.13 -1.44
C TRP A 146 -1.74 -0.22 -1.06
N VAL A 147 -2.03 -1.24 -1.85
CA VAL A 147 -1.63 -2.61 -1.59
C VAL A 147 -0.58 -3.05 -2.59
N TYR A 148 0.51 -3.62 -2.09
CA TYR A 148 1.49 -4.32 -2.90
C TYR A 148 1.59 -5.76 -2.46
N ARG A 149 1.99 -6.59 -3.42
CA ARG A 149 2.32 -7.99 -3.21
C ARG A 149 3.81 -8.18 -3.33
N VAL A 150 4.43 -8.80 -2.33
CA VAL A 150 5.79 -9.34 -2.47
C VAL A 150 5.69 -10.78 -2.99
N MET A 151 6.56 -11.11 -3.94
CA MET A 151 6.78 -12.49 -4.41
C MET A 151 8.13 -12.94 -3.90
N CYS A 152 8.11 -13.93 -3.02
CA CYS A 152 9.31 -14.58 -2.53
C CYS A 152 9.68 -15.72 -3.47
N GLU A 153 10.96 -15.83 -3.78
CA GLU A 153 11.48 -16.98 -4.48
C GLU A 153 11.40 -18.21 -3.54
N LYS A 154 11.09 -19.37 -4.11
CA LYS A 154 11.05 -20.64 -3.38
C LYS A 154 12.45 -20.90 -2.81
N GLU A 155 12.53 -21.27 -1.53
CA GLU A 155 13.78 -21.76 -0.93
C GLU A 155 14.33 -22.89 -1.83
N GLY A 156 15.39 -22.59 -2.58
CA GLY A 156 15.91 -23.45 -3.65
C GLY A 156 16.16 -22.75 -5.00
N ALA A 157 15.66 -21.52 -5.23
CA ALA A 157 16.04 -20.72 -6.39
C ALA A 157 17.34 -19.91 -6.20
N ALA A 158 18.01 -20.08 -5.06
CA ALA A 158 19.39 -19.64 -4.88
C ALA A 158 20.36 -20.66 -5.53
N VAL A 159 20.40 -20.67 -6.86
CA VAL A 159 21.46 -21.29 -7.67
C VAL A 159 21.98 -20.18 -8.58
N ALA A 160 23.21 -19.68 -8.56
CA ALA A 160 24.42 -20.05 -7.86
C ALA A 160 25.27 -18.78 -7.68
N ALA A 161 25.58 -18.39 -6.44
CA ALA A 161 26.87 -17.76 -6.20
C ALA A 161 27.89 -18.90 -6.32
N ALA A 162 28.61 -18.95 -7.44
CA ALA A 162 29.67 -19.93 -7.65
C ALA A 162 30.56 -20.03 -6.41
N PRO A 163 30.85 -21.24 -5.89
CA PRO A 163 31.80 -21.37 -4.80
C PRO A 163 33.15 -20.85 -5.30
N ARG A 164 33.67 -19.79 -4.65
CA ARG A 164 35.09 -19.43 -4.79
C ARG A 164 35.91 -20.65 -4.38
N PRO A 165 36.72 -21.26 -5.25
CA PRO A 165 37.76 -22.15 -4.78
C PRO A 165 38.82 -21.29 -4.07
N THR A 166 39.05 -21.59 -2.80
CA THR A 166 40.25 -21.16 -2.08
C THR A 166 41.47 -21.74 -2.80
N ALA A 167 42.23 -20.89 -3.49
CA ALA A 167 43.55 -21.21 -3.98
C ALA A 167 44.57 -20.20 -3.42
N ALA A 168 45.69 -20.76 -2.96
CA ALA A 168 46.83 -20.13 -2.31
C ALA A 168 47.49 -19.00 -3.16
N PRO A 169 48.36 -18.14 -2.57
CA PRO A 169 48.80 -16.93 -3.22
C PRO A 169 49.84 -17.24 -4.31
N VAL A 170 49.44 -17.08 -5.56
CA VAL A 170 50.38 -17.04 -6.69
C VAL A 170 50.56 -15.59 -7.10
N GLN A 171 51.78 -15.10 -6.91
CA GLN A 171 52.25 -13.82 -7.45
C GLN A 171 52.03 -13.81 -8.97
N GLN A 172 51.27 -12.84 -9.49
CA GLN A 172 51.27 -12.53 -10.91
C GLN A 172 51.51 -11.03 -11.18
N PRO A 173 52.20 -10.70 -12.28
CA PRO A 173 52.71 -9.36 -12.57
C PRO A 173 51.59 -8.44 -13.06
N ARG A 174 51.75 -7.15 -12.78
CA ARG A 174 50.85 -6.04 -13.16
C ARG A 174 50.57 -6.02 -14.68
N PRO A 175 49.29 -6.10 -15.12
CA PRO A 175 48.87 -5.69 -16.45
C PRO A 175 48.46 -4.20 -16.48
N ALA A 176 48.66 -3.59 -17.65
CA ALA A 176 48.40 -2.19 -17.99
C ALA A 176 46.90 -1.77 -17.86
N PRO A 177 46.59 -0.45 -17.81
CA PRO A 177 45.23 0.02 -17.56
C PRO A 177 44.29 -0.27 -18.73
N ALA A 178 43.16 -0.92 -18.44
CA ALA A 178 42.07 -1.14 -19.38
C ALA A 178 41.14 0.10 -19.44
N THR A 179 40.79 0.47 -20.67
CA THR A 179 39.96 1.59 -21.07
C THR A 179 38.54 1.48 -20.50
N VAL A 180 38.05 2.57 -19.92
CA VAL A 180 36.67 2.74 -19.43
C VAL A 180 35.71 2.72 -20.63
N GLN A 181 34.78 1.76 -20.68
CA GLN A 181 33.64 1.85 -21.61
C GLN A 181 32.64 2.87 -21.07
N ALA A 182 32.38 3.90 -21.87
CA ALA A 182 31.39 4.93 -21.59
C ALA A 182 29.97 4.34 -21.65
N THR A 183 29.17 4.61 -20.62
CA THR A 183 27.71 4.46 -20.65
C THR A 183 27.12 5.27 -21.80
N PRO A 184 26.16 4.74 -22.57
CA PRO A 184 25.53 5.51 -23.64
C PRO A 184 24.75 6.67 -23.01
N VAL A 185 25.10 7.89 -23.42
CA VAL A 185 24.41 9.11 -23.00
C VAL A 185 22.99 9.05 -23.56
N GLU A 186 22.01 8.96 -22.67
CA GLU A 186 20.59 9.05 -22.99
C GLU A 186 20.33 10.43 -23.61
N THR A 187 20.20 10.49 -24.94
CA THR A 187 19.98 11.76 -25.64
C THR A 187 18.54 12.24 -25.40
N ASN A 188 18.34 13.57 -25.40
CA ASN A 188 17.00 14.15 -25.26
C ASN A 188 16.00 13.62 -26.31
N ALA A 189 16.47 13.14 -27.47
CA ALA A 189 15.65 12.51 -28.49
C ALA A 189 15.04 11.17 -28.05
N SER A 190 15.84 10.30 -27.42
CA SER A 190 15.40 9.00 -26.88
C SER A 190 14.33 9.19 -25.79
N ARG A 191 14.49 10.23 -24.99
CA ARG A 191 13.52 10.61 -23.96
C ARG A 191 12.22 11.12 -24.59
N GLN A 192 12.31 11.98 -25.60
CA GLN A 192 11.16 12.52 -26.33
C GLN A 192 10.30 11.40 -26.96
N GLU A 193 10.96 10.43 -27.61
CA GLU A 193 10.29 9.28 -28.23
C GLU A 193 9.53 8.42 -27.20
N SER A 194 10.11 8.21 -26.01
CA SER A 194 9.45 7.47 -24.93
C SER A 194 8.20 8.18 -24.41
N PHE A 195 8.21 9.52 -24.37
CA PHE A 195 7.06 10.32 -23.96
C PHE A 195 5.95 10.31 -25.01
N GLU A 196 6.31 10.39 -26.29
CA GLU A 196 5.33 10.35 -27.39
C GLU A 196 4.67 8.97 -27.52
N ALA A 197 5.43 7.89 -27.35
CA ALA A 197 4.90 6.53 -27.31
C ALA A 197 3.88 6.36 -26.17
N ARG A 198 4.21 6.87 -24.97
CA ARG A 198 3.31 6.81 -23.81
C ARG A 198 2.05 7.66 -23.99
N ARG A 199 2.17 8.82 -24.65
CA ARG A 199 1.03 9.69 -24.98
C ARG A 199 0.08 9.05 -25.98
N ARG A 200 0.59 8.38 -27.02
CA ARG A 200 -0.24 7.67 -28.00
C ARG A 200 -1.03 6.53 -27.34
N TYR A 201 -0.37 5.73 -26.51
CA TYR A 201 -1.02 4.65 -25.77
C TYR A 201 -2.17 5.14 -24.88
N LEU A 202 -1.98 6.28 -24.19
CA LEU A 202 -3.02 6.88 -23.36
C LEU A 202 -4.22 7.40 -24.19
N LEU A 203 -3.96 8.00 -25.35
CA LEU A 203 -5.01 8.51 -26.23
C LEU A 203 -5.86 7.38 -26.82
N GLU A 204 -5.23 6.27 -27.21
CA GLU A 204 -5.92 5.08 -27.73
C GLU A 204 -6.84 4.47 -26.67
N ARG A 205 -6.38 4.42 -25.41
CA ARG A 205 -7.18 3.91 -24.29
C ARG A 205 -8.38 4.81 -23.96
N LEU A 206 -8.22 6.12 -24.06
CA LEU A 206 -9.29 7.11 -23.87
C LEU A 206 -10.34 7.03 -25.00
N GLN A 207 -9.94 6.76 -26.24
CA GLN A 207 -10.88 6.56 -27.35
C GLN A 207 -11.66 5.25 -27.20
N GLY A 208 -11.02 4.15 -26.79
CA GLY A 208 -11.72 2.89 -26.51
C GLY A 208 -12.76 3.01 -25.40
N GLN A 209 -12.48 3.79 -24.35
CA GLN A 209 -13.47 4.05 -23.29
C GLN A 209 -14.65 4.91 -23.75
N LYS A 210 -14.46 5.85 -24.69
CA LYS A 210 -15.56 6.65 -25.23
C LYS A 210 -16.50 5.86 -26.15
N GLN A 211 -15.98 4.85 -26.86
CA GLN A 211 -16.81 3.96 -27.70
C GLN A 211 -17.64 2.97 -26.86
N ALA A 212 -17.09 2.50 -25.73
CA ALA A 212 -17.85 1.69 -24.78
C ALA A 212 -18.99 2.49 -24.12
N ALA A 213 -18.76 3.77 -23.78
CA ALA A 213 -19.79 4.62 -23.19
C ALA A 213 -20.92 5.05 -24.17
N GLN A 214 -20.70 4.97 -25.49
CA GLN A 214 -21.74 5.27 -26.48
C GLN A 214 -22.56 4.05 -26.91
N SER A 215 -22.12 2.83 -26.57
CA SER A 215 -22.86 1.60 -26.90
C SER A 215 -23.87 1.19 -25.83
N GLU A 216 -23.78 1.74 -24.60
CA GLU A 216 -24.73 1.46 -23.52
C GLU A 216 -25.97 2.38 -23.49
N GLU A 217 -26.10 3.38 -24.39
CA GLU A 217 -27.24 4.33 -24.38
C GLU A 217 -28.38 3.98 -25.37
N ILE A 218 -28.37 2.81 -26.02
CA ILE A 218 -29.38 2.45 -27.06
C ILE A 218 -30.32 1.27 -26.67
N GLU A 219 -30.07 0.55 -25.58
CA GLU A 219 -30.94 -0.56 -25.15
C GLU A 219 -31.63 -0.26 -23.81
N ASP A 220 -32.50 0.75 -23.77
CA ASP A 220 -33.48 0.88 -22.68
C ASP A 220 -34.82 1.37 -23.23
N GLN A 221 -35.53 0.45 -23.88
CA GLN A 221 -36.98 0.51 -24.12
C GLN A 221 -37.47 -0.86 -24.59
N GLY A 222 -38.05 -1.65 -23.68
CA GLY A 222 -38.80 -2.84 -24.08
C GLY A 222 -38.95 -3.90 -23.00
N GLU A 223 -40.18 -3.97 -22.49
CA GLU A 223 -40.86 -5.19 -22.01
C GLU A 223 -40.67 -5.62 -20.54
N GLU A 224 -41.73 -5.34 -19.79
CA GLU A 224 -42.16 -6.03 -18.58
C GLU A 224 -42.42 -7.51 -18.90
N GLU A 225 -41.75 -8.46 -18.24
CA GLU A 225 -42.34 -9.76 -17.87
C GLU A 225 -41.71 -10.29 -16.57
N GLU A 226 -42.59 -10.85 -15.75
CA GLU A 226 -42.45 -11.38 -14.40
C GLU A 226 -42.09 -12.87 -14.44
N TYR A 227 -40.98 -13.31 -13.86
CA TYR A 227 -40.81 -14.69 -13.33
C TYR A 227 -39.77 -14.75 -12.21
N GLU A 228 -40.16 -15.37 -11.10
CA GLU A 228 -39.28 -15.83 -10.02
C GLU A 228 -38.42 -16.99 -10.53
N ASP A 229 -37.09 -16.95 -10.35
CA ASP A 229 -36.29 -18.13 -10.01
C ASP A 229 -34.83 -17.78 -9.65
N GLU A 230 -34.41 -18.34 -8.52
CA GLU A 230 -33.08 -18.64 -7.99
C GLU A 230 -31.86 -17.80 -8.47
N GLU A 231 -31.41 -16.94 -7.57
CA GLU A 231 -30.21 -16.09 -7.64
C GLU A 231 -28.92 -16.94 -7.65
N GLU A 232 -28.53 -17.46 -8.82
CA GLU A 232 -27.15 -17.92 -9.05
C GLU A 232 -26.26 -16.68 -9.25
N ALA A 233 -25.61 -16.25 -8.17
CA ALA A 233 -24.71 -15.11 -8.17
C ALA A 233 -23.69 -15.21 -9.32
N PRO A 234 -23.57 -14.19 -10.20
CA PRO A 234 -22.61 -14.23 -11.28
C PRO A 234 -21.19 -14.40 -10.71
N ALA A 235 -20.45 -15.31 -11.34
CA ALA A 235 -19.11 -15.75 -11.00
C ALA A 235 -18.28 -14.61 -10.40
N SER A 236 -17.84 -14.83 -9.15
CA SER A 236 -16.89 -14.02 -8.39
C SER A 236 -15.83 -13.40 -9.31
N THR A 237 -16.06 -12.16 -9.72
CA THR A 237 -15.03 -11.30 -10.28
C THR A 237 -13.91 -11.28 -9.25
N PHE A 238 -12.77 -11.85 -9.60
CA PHE A 238 -11.60 -11.96 -8.73
C PHE A 238 -11.28 -10.58 -8.18
N ASN A 239 -11.66 -10.32 -6.92
CA ASN A 239 -11.27 -9.13 -6.19
C ASN A 239 -9.98 -9.47 -5.44
N PRO A 240 -8.80 -9.05 -5.94
CA PRO A 240 -7.54 -9.34 -5.27
C PRO A 240 -7.45 -8.60 -3.92
N LEU A 241 -8.29 -7.59 -3.70
CA LEU A 241 -8.42 -6.89 -2.44
C LEU A 241 -9.43 -7.66 -1.59
N ARG A 242 -8.93 -8.35 -0.56
CA ARG A 242 -9.76 -9.09 0.41
C ARG A 242 -10.50 -8.12 1.33
N TYR A 243 -11.43 -7.37 0.77
CA TYR A 243 -12.38 -6.55 1.50
C TYR A 243 -13.38 -7.48 2.20
N ARG A 244 -13.57 -7.30 3.51
CA ARG A 244 -14.71 -7.85 4.23
C ARG A 244 -15.51 -6.68 4.79
N PRO A 245 -16.76 -6.46 4.33
CA PRO A 245 -17.63 -5.50 4.98
C PRO A 245 -17.88 -5.93 6.43
N ALA A 246 -18.16 -4.96 7.30
CA ALA A 246 -18.62 -5.22 8.66
C ALA A 246 -19.83 -6.17 8.62
N VAL A 247 -19.74 -7.32 9.30
CA VAL A 247 -20.92 -8.16 9.54
C VAL A 247 -21.80 -7.34 10.48
N ARG A 248 -22.89 -6.75 9.97
CA ARG A 248 -23.94 -6.18 10.82
C ARG A 248 -24.40 -7.31 11.74
N GLY A 249 -24.05 -7.21 13.02
CA GLY A 249 -24.28 -8.26 14.00
C GLY A 249 -25.72 -8.75 13.94
N ASN A 250 -25.89 -10.06 13.76
CA ASN A 250 -27.14 -10.72 14.08
C ASN A 250 -27.49 -10.36 15.52
N LYS A 251 -28.65 -9.72 15.70
CA LYS A 251 -29.27 -9.55 17.00
C LYS A 251 -29.26 -10.91 17.69
N ALA A 252 -28.66 -10.98 18.88
CA ALA A 252 -28.78 -12.13 19.75
C ALA A 252 -30.28 -12.46 19.95
N PRO A 253 -30.67 -13.75 19.97
CA PRO A 253 -32.02 -14.10 20.38
C PRO A 253 -32.17 -13.69 21.84
N ARG A 254 -33.20 -12.88 22.12
CA ARG A 254 -33.66 -12.69 23.49
C ARG A 254 -34.09 -14.06 24.01
N VAL A 255 -33.45 -14.51 25.09
CA VAL A 255 -34.00 -15.51 26.02
C VAL A 255 -34.51 -14.74 27.22
#